data_AF-A0A031FWR0-F1
#
_entry.id   AF-A0A031FWR0-F1
#
_cell.length_a   1.000
_cell.length_b   1.000
_cell.length_c   1.000
_cell.angle_alpha   90.00
_cell.angle_beta   90.00
_cell.angle_gamma   90.00
#
_symmetry.space_group_name_H-M   'P 1'
#
loop_
_entity.id
_entity.type
_entity.pdbx_description
1 polymer ?
#
loop_
_entity_poly.entity_id
_entity_poly.type
_entity_poly.pdbx_seq_one_letter_code
_entity_poly.pdbx_strand_id
1 'polypeptide(L)'
;MKDELRPVVTPFDGRDNVVYTLATWASAAVFITAFWVVQTTAFGVSEGGEQLAVFIAIAMIAATFVLVWLGAPVSYLVGRRMRRVPGMLAHVATFWVLGAAASVGVLWLIFVALSPARSPFFEPVILLGAAVCGICTAIGRLVAFGSRRGHDKRRQSRPRTVARPPSGDI
;
A
#
# COMPACT_ATOMS: atom_id res chain seq x y z
N MET A 1 -0.88 40.56 9.03
CA MET A 1 -0.16 39.57 8.20
C MET A 1 -0.76 38.20 8.47
N LYS A 2 -1.82 37.85 7.73
CA LYS A 2 -2.27 36.47 7.61
C LYS A 2 -1.56 35.95 6.36
N ASP A 3 -0.40 35.34 6.55
CA ASP A 3 0.14 34.48 5.51
C ASP A 3 -0.85 33.33 5.39
N GLU A 4 -1.80 33.50 4.47
CA GLU A 4 -2.52 32.38 3.88
C GLU A 4 -1.44 31.44 3.36
N LEU A 5 -1.12 30.43 4.17
CA LEU A 5 -0.52 29.18 3.72
C LEU A 5 -1.46 28.69 2.62
N ARG A 6 -1.21 29.11 1.38
CA ARG A 6 -1.82 28.49 0.22
C ARG A 6 -1.45 27.02 0.37
N PRO A 7 -2.42 26.11 0.55
CA PRO A 7 -2.11 24.72 0.51
C PRO A 7 -1.45 24.52 -0.85
N VAL A 8 -0.17 24.17 -0.85
CA VAL A 8 0.49 23.70 -2.06
C VAL A 8 -0.19 22.36 -2.33
N VAL A 9 -1.33 22.42 -3.02
CA VAL A 9 -2.08 21.28 -3.51
C VAL A 9 -1.30 20.78 -4.71
N THR A 10 -0.11 20.23 -4.47
CA THR A 10 0.56 19.42 -5.49
C THR A 10 -0.33 18.18 -5.69
N PRO A 11 -0.91 18.01 -6.89
CA PRO A 11 -1.83 16.91 -7.14
C PRO A 11 -1.18 15.57 -6.84
N PHE A 12 -2.00 14.55 -6.59
CA PHE A 12 -1.47 13.21 -6.39
C PHE A 12 -0.80 12.73 -7.69
N ASP A 13 0.53 12.65 -7.72
CA ASP A 13 1.33 12.36 -8.92
C ASP A 13 1.64 10.86 -9.06
N GLY A 14 2.02 10.44 -10.27
CA GLY A 14 2.31 9.04 -10.60
C GLY A 14 3.41 8.44 -9.72
N ARG A 15 4.42 9.23 -9.36
CA ARG A 15 5.49 8.81 -8.43
C ARG A 15 4.92 8.34 -7.08
N ASP A 16 3.95 9.06 -6.55
CA ASP A 16 3.37 8.74 -5.25
C ASP A 16 2.45 7.53 -5.33
N ASN A 17 1.84 7.30 -6.49
CA ASN A 17 1.11 6.07 -6.75
C ASN A 17 2.04 4.86 -6.80
N VAL A 18 3.24 5.01 -7.39
CA VAL A 18 4.27 3.96 -7.39
C VAL A 18 4.73 3.65 -5.96
N VAL A 19 5.03 4.68 -5.15
CA VAL A 19 5.40 4.51 -3.74
C VAL A 19 4.28 3.82 -2.95
N TYR A 20 3.04 4.25 -3.15
CA TYR A 20 1.86 3.62 -2.55
C TYR A 20 1.75 2.13 -2.92
N THR A 21 1.90 1.81 -4.21
CA THR A 21 1.78 0.44 -4.77
C THR A 21 2.85 -0.46 -4.17
N LEU A 22 4.12 -0.02 -4.19
CA LEU A 22 5.25 -0.79 -3.65
C LEU A 22 5.15 -0.96 -2.13
N ALA A 23 4.76 0.08 -1.39
CA ALA A 23 4.63 0.00 0.05
C ALA A 23 3.45 -0.90 0.47
N THR A 24 2.33 -0.83 -0.25
CA THR A 24 1.19 -1.73 -0.06
C THR A 24 1.62 -3.18 -0.28
N TRP A 25 2.28 -3.47 -1.41
CA TRP A 25 2.80 -4.81 -1.71
C TRP A 25 3.82 -5.30 -0.67
N ALA A 26 4.81 -4.48 -0.31
CA ALA A 26 5.83 -4.85 0.67
C ALA A 26 5.19 -5.18 2.03
N SER A 27 4.21 -4.40 2.47
CA SER A 27 3.47 -4.70 3.71
C SER A 27 2.69 -6.01 3.62
N ALA A 28 2.02 -6.28 2.49
CA ALA A 28 1.33 -7.55 2.26
C ALA A 28 2.32 -8.74 2.25
N ALA A 29 3.48 -8.59 1.63
CA ALA A 29 4.52 -9.61 1.59
C ALA A 29 5.03 -9.96 3.00
N VAL A 30 5.20 -8.94 3.86
CA VAL A 30 5.56 -9.14 5.28
C VAL A 30 4.47 -9.92 6.02
N PHE A 31 3.18 -9.55 5.86
CA PHE A 31 2.08 -10.28 6.50
C PHE A 31 1.97 -11.72 6.01
N ILE A 32 2.10 -11.96 4.70
CA ILE A 32 2.09 -13.32 4.13
C ILE A 32 3.25 -14.15 4.70
N THR A 33 4.45 -13.57 4.73
CA THR A 33 5.64 -14.25 5.25
C THR A 33 5.47 -14.57 6.74
N ALA A 34 5.02 -13.60 7.54
CA ALA A 34 4.78 -13.78 8.97
C ALA A 34 3.72 -14.86 9.23
N PHE A 35 2.62 -14.87 8.46
CA PHE A 35 1.60 -15.90 8.55
C PHE A 35 2.18 -17.29 8.30
N TRP A 36 2.97 -17.48 7.24
CA TRP A 36 3.57 -18.78 6.95
C TRP A 36 4.62 -19.19 7.97
N VAL A 37 5.44 -18.27 8.46
CA VAL A 37 6.39 -18.56 9.55
C VAL A 37 5.64 -19.03 10.80
N VAL A 38 4.55 -18.36 11.17
CA VAL A 38 3.72 -18.81 12.31
C VAL A 38 3.11 -20.18 12.02
N GLN A 39 2.58 -20.40 10.81
CA GLN A 39 2.00 -21.69 10.45
C GLN A 39 3.00 -22.83 10.54
N THR A 40 4.21 -22.65 9.99
CA THR A 40 5.22 -23.71 10.00
C THR A 40 5.83 -23.94 11.37
N THR A 41 6.05 -22.88 12.17
CA THR A 41 6.71 -22.99 13.49
C THR A 41 5.75 -23.40 14.60
N ALA A 42 4.49 -22.94 14.59
CA ALA A 42 3.55 -23.18 15.68
C ALA A 42 2.72 -24.46 15.51
N PHE A 43 2.42 -24.86 14.27
CA PHE A 43 1.56 -26.01 13.99
C PHE A 43 2.29 -27.20 13.38
N GLY A 44 3.58 -27.03 13.05
CA GLY A 44 4.40 -28.02 12.39
C GLY A 44 3.97 -28.27 10.94
N VAL A 45 4.88 -28.83 10.15
CA VAL A 45 4.58 -29.27 8.79
C VAL A 45 5.06 -30.71 8.65
N SER A 46 4.28 -31.55 7.96
CA SER A 46 4.70 -32.91 7.62
C SER A 46 5.96 -32.89 6.74
N GLU A 47 6.69 -34.00 6.67
CA GLU A 47 7.84 -34.14 5.76
C GLU A 47 7.45 -33.73 4.31
N GLY A 48 8.25 -32.85 3.70
CA GLY A 48 7.97 -32.25 2.38
C GLY A 48 7.00 -31.07 2.37
N GLY A 49 6.25 -30.84 3.45
CA GLY A 49 5.30 -29.74 3.58
C GLY A 49 5.95 -28.36 3.69
N GLU A 50 7.18 -28.28 4.21
CA GLU A 50 7.93 -27.02 4.31
C GLU A 50 8.24 -26.41 2.94
N GLN A 51 8.69 -27.23 1.99
CA GLN A 51 8.97 -26.77 0.62
C GLN A 51 7.69 -26.31 -0.08
N LEU A 52 6.59 -27.03 0.11
CA LEU A 52 5.29 -26.64 -0.42
C LEU A 52 4.80 -25.32 0.20
N ALA A 53 4.95 -25.15 1.52
CA ALA A 53 4.59 -23.92 2.22
C ALA A 53 5.38 -22.71 1.70
N VAL A 54 6.70 -22.86 1.50
CA VAL A 54 7.55 -21.82 0.90
C VAL A 54 7.11 -21.49 -0.52
N PHE A 55 6.84 -22.51 -1.35
CA PHE A 55 6.36 -22.31 -2.72
C PHE A 55 5.03 -21.53 -2.76
N ILE A 56 4.07 -21.90 -1.91
CA ILE A 56 2.78 -21.21 -1.80
C ILE A 56 2.97 -19.77 -1.31
N ALA A 57 3.84 -19.54 -0.31
CA ALA A 57 4.13 -18.20 0.18
C ALA A 57 4.68 -17.29 -0.93
N ILE A 58 5.67 -17.77 -1.70
CA ILE A 58 6.24 -17.03 -2.84
C ILE A 58 5.17 -16.77 -3.90
N ALA A 59 4.37 -17.77 -4.24
CA ALA A 59 3.29 -17.63 -5.22
C ALA A 59 2.27 -16.55 -4.78
N MET A 60 1.90 -16.51 -3.50
CA MET A 60 1.01 -15.46 -2.97
C MET A 60 1.65 -14.07 -2.98
N ILE A 61 2.94 -13.96 -2.66
CA ILE A 61 3.67 -12.68 -2.74
C ILE A 61 3.72 -12.16 -4.18
N ALA A 62 3.93 -13.05 -5.16
CA ALA A 62 3.92 -12.70 -6.57
C ALA A 62 2.51 -12.32 -7.06
N ALA A 63 1.49 -13.11 -6.70
CA ALA A 63 0.10 -12.83 -7.07
C ALA A 63 -0.38 -11.49 -6.49
N THR A 64 -0.05 -11.19 -5.24
CA THR A 64 -0.39 -9.90 -4.62
C THR A 64 0.33 -8.74 -5.28
N PHE A 65 1.57 -8.90 -5.75
CA PHE A 65 2.24 -7.88 -6.55
C PHE A 65 1.44 -7.53 -7.80
N VAL A 66 1.01 -8.55 -8.54
CA VAL A 66 0.20 -8.37 -9.76
C VAL A 66 -1.12 -7.68 -9.43
N LEU A 67 -1.84 -8.12 -8.40
CA LEU A 67 -3.12 -7.54 -8.00
C LEU A 67 -2.99 -6.06 -7.59
N VAL A 68 -1.98 -5.73 -6.79
CA VAL A 68 -1.74 -4.35 -6.34
C VAL A 68 -1.34 -3.47 -7.54
N TRP A 69 -0.57 -4.00 -8.49
CA TRP A 69 -0.24 -3.30 -9.73
C TRP A 69 -1.47 -3.07 -10.63
N LEU A 70 -2.33 -4.07 -10.80
CA LEU A 70 -3.58 -3.94 -11.54
C LEU A 70 -4.54 -2.94 -10.86
N GLY A 71 -4.46 -2.81 -9.53
CA GLY A 71 -5.18 -1.80 -8.75
C GLY A 71 -4.59 -0.39 -8.83
N ALA A 72 -3.36 -0.22 -9.32
CA ALA A 72 -2.65 1.05 -9.35
C ALA A 72 -3.38 2.16 -10.15
N PRO A 73 -4.03 1.89 -11.30
CA PRO A 73 -4.83 2.90 -11.99
C PRO A 73 -6.03 3.37 -11.16
N VAL A 74 -6.69 2.46 -10.46
CA VAL A 74 -7.85 2.77 -9.60
C VAL A 74 -7.41 3.63 -8.41
N SER A 75 -6.31 3.26 -7.73
CA SER A 75 -5.76 4.05 -6.64
C SER A 75 -5.34 5.46 -7.08
N TYR A 76 -4.80 5.59 -8.28
CA TYR A 76 -4.47 6.89 -8.86
C TYR A 76 -5.72 7.75 -9.08
N LEU A 77 -6.78 7.19 -9.66
CA LEU A 77 -8.03 7.91 -9.90
C LEU A 77 -8.70 8.35 -8.59
N VAL A 78 -8.75 7.46 -7.59
CA VAL A 78 -9.28 7.79 -6.25
C VAL A 78 -8.44 8.89 -5.60
N GLY A 79 -7.11 8.74 -5.59
CA GLY A 79 -6.19 9.75 -5.07
C GLY A 79 -6.36 11.11 -5.76
N ARG A 80 -6.56 11.12 -7.08
CA ARG A 80 -6.81 12.33 -7.88
C ARG A 80 -8.15 12.97 -7.53
N ARG A 81 -9.21 12.18 -7.29
CA ARG A 81 -10.51 12.69 -6.85
C ARG A 81 -10.46 13.28 -5.45
N MET A 82 -9.67 12.68 -4.56
CA MET A 82 -9.46 13.16 -3.20
C MET A 82 -8.50 14.35 -3.07
N ARG A 83 -8.00 14.92 -4.19
CA ARG A 83 -7.05 16.05 -4.17
C ARG A 83 -7.54 17.29 -3.42
N ARG A 84 -8.86 17.46 -3.29
CA ARG A 84 -9.49 18.59 -2.58
C ARG A 84 -9.85 18.27 -1.12
N VAL A 85 -9.69 17.01 -0.69
CA VAL A 85 -10.04 16.57 0.66
C VAL A 85 -8.86 16.88 1.59
N PRO A 86 -9.02 17.82 2.54
CA PRO A 86 -8.00 18.08 3.54
C PRO A 86 -7.97 16.92 4.56
N GLY A 87 -6.77 16.56 5.00
CA GLY A 87 -6.58 15.62 6.11
C GLY A 87 -6.09 14.24 5.68
N MET A 88 -4.97 13.82 6.29
CA MET A 88 -4.35 12.52 6.05
C MET A 88 -5.27 11.36 6.43
N LEU A 89 -5.99 11.48 7.55
CA LEU A 89 -6.87 10.43 8.06
C LEU A 89 -7.98 10.05 7.07
N ALA A 90 -8.57 11.02 6.38
CA ALA A 90 -9.60 10.76 5.38
C ALA A 90 -9.05 9.92 4.20
N HIS A 91 -7.84 10.22 3.75
CA HIS A 91 -7.16 9.43 2.71
C HIS A 91 -6.82 8.02 3.19
N VAL A 92 -6.29 7.90 4.40
CA VAL A 92 -5.95 6.58 4.99
C VAL A 92 -7.19 5.72 5.16
N ALA A 93 -8.27 6.28 5.72
CA ALA A 93 -9.54 5.57 5.91
C ALA A 93 -10.16 5.16 4.56
N THR A 94 -10.17 6.05 3.56
CA THR A 94 -10.73 5.72 2.24
C THR A 94 -9.96 4.59 1.57
N PHE A 95 -8.62 4.62 1.63
CA PHE A 95 -7.79 3.58 1.06
C PHE A 95 -7.86 2.27 1.84
N TRP A 96 -8.03 2.33 3.17
CA TRP A 96 -8.32 1.16 3.99
C TRP A 96 -9.62 0.49 3.54
N VAL A 97 -10.72 1.25 3.45
CA VAL A 97 -12.03 0.74 3.01
C VAL A 97 -11.94 0.17 1.59
N LEU A 98 -11.26 0.87 0.67
CA LEU A 98 -11.09 0.41 -0.70
C LEU A 98 -10.32 -0.93 -0.76
N GLY A 99 -9.24 -1.05 0.01
CA GLY A 99 -8.45 -2.27 0.11
C GLY A 99 -9.26 -3.42 0.70
N ALA A 100 -9.98 -3.18 1.80
CA ALA A 100 -10.83 -4.18 2.42
C ALA A 100 -11.96 -4.64 1.47
N ALA A 101 -12.69 -3.72 0.87
CA ALA A 101 -13.79 -4.01 -0.04
C ALA A 101 -13.34 -4.80 -1.28
N ALA A 102 -12.22 -4.42 -1.90
CA ALA A 102 -11.65 -5.17 -3.02
C ALA A 102 -11.24 -6.58 -2.61
N SER A 103 -10.69 -6.73 -1.41
CA SER A 103 -10.19 -8.01 -0.90
C SER A 103 -11.30 -8.96 -0.50
N VAL A 104 -12.45 -8.48 -0.03
CA VAL A 104 -13.62 -9.33 0.24
C VAL A 104 -14.01 -10.11 -1.01
N GLY A 105 -14.13 -9.45 -2.16
CA GLY A 105 -14.50 -10.11 -3.41
C GLY A 105 -13.48 -11.15 -3.87
N VAL A 106 -12.18 -10.79 -3.83
CA VAL A 106 -11.09 -11.69 -4.23
C VAL A 106 -10.99 -12.91 -3.30
N LEU A 107 -11.00 -12.69 -1.99
CA LEU A 107 -10.92 -13.77 -1.00
C LEU A 107 -12.15 -14.68 -1.08
N TRP A 108 -13.34 -14.10 -1.26
CA TRP A 108 -14.55 -14.89 -1.45
C TRP A 108 -14.45 -15.81 -2.68
N LEU A 109 -13.99 -15.30 -3.83
CA LEU A 109 -13.81 -16.09 -5.04
C LEU A 109 -12.78 -17.21 -4.85
N ILE A 110 -11.65 -16.92 -4.21
CA ILE A 110 -10.61 -17.89 -3.90
C ILE A 110 -11.17 -19.01 -3.02
N PHE A 111 -11.88 -18.64 -1.95
CA PHE A 111 -12.46 -19.60 -1.02
C PHE A 111 -13.56 -20.47 -1.65
N VAL A 112 -14.41 -19.88 -2.50
CA VAL A 112 -15.43 -20.62 -3.27
C VAL A 112 -14.79 -21.63 -4.23
N ALA A 113 -13.66 -21.25 -4.86
CA ALA A 113 -12.96 -22.13 -5.79
C ALA A 113 -12.17 -23.27 -5.11
N LEU A 114 -11.65 -23.02 -3.89
CA LEU A 114 -10.74 -23.95 -3.20
C LEU A 114 -11.41 -24.77 -2.08
N SER A 115 -12.60 -24.40 -1.60
CA SER A 115 -13.31 -25.09 -0.53
C SER A 115 -14.79 -25.25 -0.84
N PRO A 116 -15.22 -26.41 -1.36
CA PRO A 116 -16.63 -26.68 -1.60
C PRO A 116 -17.45 -26.84 -0.30
N ALA A 117 -16.80 -27.12 0.83
CA ALA A 117 -17.42 -27.16 2.14
C ALA A 117 -17.24 -25.81 2.86
N ARG A 118 -18.34 -25.05 3.02
CA ARG A 118 -18.33 -23.84 3.85
C ARG A 118 -18.17 -24.24 5.31
N SER A 119 -16.99 -24.02 5.88
CA SER A 119 -16.77 -24.14 7.32
C SER A 119 -17.42 -22.95 8.05
N PRO A 120 -17.79 -23.08 9.34
CA PRO A 120 -18.28 -21.95 10.14
C PRO A 120 -17.26 -20.81 10.28
N PHE A 121 -15.98 -21.06 9.93
CA PHE A 121 -14.91 -20.07 9.95
C PHE A 121 -14.73 -19.33 8.61
N PHE A 122 -15.54 -19.64 7.60
CA PHE A 122 -15.44 -19.06 6.26
C PHE A 122 -15.55 -17.53 6.25
N GLU A 123 -16.65 -17.00 6.78
CA GLU A 123 -16.90 -15.54 6.84
C GLU A 123 -15.89 -14.79 7.71
N PRO A 124 -15.58 -15.22 8.95
CA PRO A 124 -14.62 -14.49 9.78
C PRO A 124 -13.20 -14.48 9.18
N VAL A 125 -12.78 -15.54 8.48
CA VAL A 125 -11.46 -15.57 7.81
C VAL A 125 -11.41 -14.59 6.64
N ILE A 126 -12.47 -14.51 5.83
CA ILE A 126 -12.56 -13.52 4.73
C ILE A 126 -12.51 -12.10 5.28
N LEU A 127 -13.28 -11.81 6.33
CA LEU A 127 -13.32 -10.48 6.95
C LEU A 127 -11.98 -10.10 7.57
N LEU A 128 -11.32 -11.04 8.25
CA LEU A 128 -10.00 -10.82 8.82
C LEU A 128 -8.95 -10.56 7.72
N GLY A 129 -8.93 -11.38 6.67
CA GLY A 129 -8.04 -11.19 5.53
C GLY A 129 -8.28 -9.85 4.84
N ALA A 130 -9.54 -9.47 4.62
CA ALA A 130 -9.91 -8.18 4.05
C ALA A 130 -9.44 -7.01 4.92
N ALA A 131 -9.60 -7.10 6.24
CA ALA A 131 -9.12 -6.08 7.17
C ALA A 131 -7.59 -5.92 7.09
N VAL A 132 -6.83 -7.03 7.01
CA VAL A 132 -5.37 -7.00 6.84
C VAL A 132 -4.98 -6.36 5.51
N CYS A 133 -5.68 -6.68 4.42
CA CYS A 133 -5.44 -6.04 3.13
C CYS A 133 -5.74 -4.52 3.16
N GLY A 134 -6.81 -4.11 3.85
CA GLY A 134 -7.09 -2.69 4.11
C GLY A 134 -5.97 -2.02 4.92
N ILE A 135 -5.39 -2.70 5.90
CA ILE A 135 -4.24 -2.17 6.66
C ILE A 135 -3.03 -1.98 5.72
N CYS A 136 -2.77 -2.91 4.80
CA CYS A 136 -1.67 -2.79 3.84
C CYS A 136 -1.84 -1.55 2.94
N THR A 137 -3.05 -1.31 2.43
CA THR A 137 -3.33 -0.12 1.61
C THR A 137 -3.24 1.17 2.42
N ALA A 138 -3.67 1.16 3.68
CA ALA A 138 -3.52 2.28 4.61
C ALA A 138 -2.03 2.61 4.85
N ILE A 139 -1.19 1.60 5.10
CA ILE A 139 0.26 1.74 5.25
C ILE A 139 0.85 2.33 3.97
N GLY A 140 0.51 1.79 2.80
CA GLY A 140 0.98 2.35 1.52
C GLY A 140 0.66 3.83 1.37
N ARG A 141 -0.53 4.25 1.82
CA ARG A 141 -0.95 5.66 1.76
C ARG A 141 -0.16 6.54 2.72
N LEU A 142 0.09 6.07 3.94
CA LEU A 142 0.91 6.75 4.93
C LEU A 142 2.36 6.94 4.44
N VAL A 143 2.95 5.89 3.85
CA VAL A 143 4.31 5.93 3.32
C VAL A 143 4.42 6.94 2.17
N ALA A 144 3.43 7.00 1.28
CA ALA A 144 3.39 7.99 0.20
C ALA A 144 3.36 9.44 0.76
N PHE A 145 2.56 9.72 1.79
CA PHE A 145 2.56 11.03 2.44
C PHE A 145 3.90 11.35 3.13
N GLY A 146 4.50 10.37 3.81
CA GLY A 146 5.81 10.53 4.45
C GLY A 146 6.91 10.83 3.44
N SER A 147 6.93 10.11 2.31
CA SER A 147 7.89 10.32 1.22
C SER A 147 7.80 11.74 0.65
N ARG A 148 6.59 12.24 0.37
CA ARG A 148 6.37 13.63 -0.07
C ARG A 148 6.92 14.63 0.91
N ARG A 149 6.55 14.51 2.19
CA ARG A 149 7.00 15.43 3.25
C ARG A 149 8.52 15.46 3.37
N GLY A 150 9.17 14.31 3.20
CA GLY A 150 10.63 14.21 3.16
C GLY A 150 11.24 14.92 1.95
N HIS A 151 10.65 14.76 0.77
CA HIS A 151 11.09 15.44 -0.44
C HIS A 151 10.92 16.97 -0.38
N ASP A 152 9.79 17.43 0.15
CA ASP A 152 9.52 18.87 0.29
C ASP A 152 10.50 19.52 1.27
N LYS A 153 10.75 18.88 2.43
CA LYS A 153 11.77 19.33 3.38
C LYS A 153 13.16 19.40 2.74
N ARG A 154 13.57 18.35 2.00
CA ARG A 154 14.87 18.33 1.32
C ARG A 154 15.00 19.41 0.24
N ARG A 155 13.91 19.74 -0.47
CA ARG A 155 13.89 20.83 -1.45
C ARG A 155 14.02 22.20 -0.79
N GLN A 156 13.39 22.41 0.36
CA GLN A 156 13.49 23.66 1.13
C GLN A 156 14.89 23.87 1.71
N SER A 157 15.60 22.80 2.08
CA SER A 157 16.97 22.87 2.61
C SER A 157 18.05 23.00 1.53
N ARG A 158 17.71 22.94 0.23
CA ARG A 158 18.71 23.05 -0.83
C ARG A 158 19.00 24.55 -1.07
N PRO A 159 20.22 25.06 -0.80
CA PRO A 159 20.53 26.45 -1.07
C PRO A 159 20.30 26.72 -2.55
N ARG A 160 19.49 27.75 -2.85
CA ARG A 160 19.38 28.30 -4.20
C ARG A 160 20.78 28.76 -4.55
N THR A 161 21.48 28.03 -5.41
CA THR A 161 22.71 28.51 -6.02
C THR A 161 22.32 29.73 -6.85
N VAL A 162 22.38 30.90 -6.24
CA VAL A 162 22.23 32.17 -6.94
C VAL A 162 23.41 32.22 -7.90
N ALA A 163 23.12 32.13 -9.19
CA ALA A 163 24.13 32.32 -10.21
C ALA A 163 24.80 33.68 -9.95
N ARG A 164 26.10 33.63 -9.63
CA ARG A 164 26.93 34.82 -9.47
C ARG A 164 26.86 35.58 -10.81
N PRO A 165 26.44 36.86 -10.84
CA PRO A 165 26.50 37.61 -12.09
C PRO A 165 27.96 37.68 -12.56
N PRO A 166 28.22 37.63 -13.88
CA PRO A 166 29.57 37.77 -14.40
C PRO A 166 30.12 39.12 -13.92
N SER A 167 31.27 39.08 -13.24
CA SER A 167 32.07 40.28 -12.98
C SER A 167 32.53 40.79 -14.33
N GLY A 168 31.85 41.82 -14.83
CA GLY A 168 32.34 42.62 -15.94
C GLY A 168 33.52 43.42 -15.44
N ASP A 169 34.72 42.95 -15.76
CA ASP A 169 35.94 43.75 -15.66
C ASP A 169 35.90 44.78 -16.82
N ILE A 170 35.93 46.07 -16.45
CA ILE A 170 36.29 47.19 -17.32
C ILE A 170 37.54 47.82 -16.72
#